data_AF-A0A0L8HJF3-F1
#
_entry.id   AF-A0A0L8HJF3-F1
#
_cell.length_a   1.000
_cell.length_b   1.000
_cell.length_c   1.000
_cell.angle_alpha   90.00
_cell.angle_beta   90.00
_cell.angle_gamma   90.00
#
_symmetry.space_group_name_H-M   'P 1'
#
loop_
_entity.id
_entity.type
_entity.pdbx_description
1 polymer ?
#
loop_
_entity_poly.entity_id
_entity_poly.type
_entity_poly.pdbx_seq_one_letter_code
_entity_poly.pdbx_strand_id
1 'polypeptide(L)'
;KEIESRIGKFISAFGKLYHRLWNEHDVVLLRVKINVYKSVVLITLFYGAESWTLYRKHINELGDLHIRCLHTIATIKPGHRIHYSELLTKCNISGIETILMKIQLR
;
A
#
# COMPACT_ATOMS: atom_id res chain seq x y z
N LYS A 1 15.34 -10.58 -6.90
CA LYS A 1 14.91 -10.47 -8.32
C LYS A 1 13.39 -10.36 -8.49
N GLU A 2 12.58 -11.36 -8.13
CA GLU A 2 11.11 -11.26 -8.35
C GLU A 2 10.44 -10.19 -7.47
N ILE A 3 10.69 -10.21 -6.16
CA ILE A 3 10.13 -9.25 -5.19
C ILE A 3 10.48 -7.80 -5.61
N GLU A 4 11.76 -7.54 -5.91
CA GLU A 4 12.23 -6.23 -6.36
C GLU A 4 11.58 -5.81 -7.68
N SER A 5 11.44 -6.72 -8.65
CA SER A 5 10.73 -6.44 -9.91
C SER A 5 9.28 -6.04 -9.65
N ARG A 6 8.62 -6.68 -8.69
CA ARG A 6 7.23 -6.43 -8.31
C ARG A 6 7.07 -5.14 -7.53
N ILE A 7 8.01 -4.82 -6.65
CA ILE A 7 8.12 -3.50 -6.02
C ILE A 7 8.24 -2.41 -7.10
N GLY A 8 9.10 -2.60 -8.11
CA GLY A 8 9.22 -1.66 -9.23
C GLY A 8 7.91 -1.46 -9.99
N LYS A 9 7.19 -2.56 -10.31
CA LYS A 9 5.87 -2.49 -10.97
C LYS A 9 4.82 -1.81 -10.11
N PHE A 10 4.82 -2.10 -8.80
CA PHE A 10 3.96 -1.45 -7.81
C PHE A 10 4.20 0.06 -7.75
N ILE A 11 5.46 0.50 -7.63
CA ILE A 11 5.82 1.92 -7.57
C ILE A 11 5.39 2.61 -8.86
N SER A 12 5.63 2.00 -10.02
CA SER A 12 5.21 2.54 -11.31
C SER A 12 3.69 2.68 -11.43
N ALA A 13 2.93 1.64 -11.05
CA ALA A 13 1.47 1.67 -11.08
C ALA A 13 0.90 2.73 -10.14
N PHE A 14 1.48 2.86 -8.94
CA PHE A 14 1.10 3.89 -7.98
C PHE A 14 1.40 5.29 -8.53
N GLY A 15 2.60 5.53 -9.06
CA GLY A 15 3.01 6.83 -9.61
C GLY A 15 2.13 7.31 -10.76
N LYS A 16 1.70 6.41 -11.66
CA LYS A 16 0.78 6.74 -12.77
C LYS A 16 -0.56 7.31 -12.32
N LEU A 17 -1.01 6.95 -11.12
CA LEU A 17 -2.28 7.40 -10.55
C LEU A 17 -2.13 8.67 -9.69
N TYR A 18 -0.92 9.18 -9.51
CA TYR A 18 -0.64 10.29 -8.59
C TYR A 18 -1.45 11.55 -8.91
N HIS A 19 -1.29 12.09 -10.12
CA HIS A 19 -1.95 13.34 -10.50
C HIS A 19 -3.47 13.23 -10.65
N ARG A 20 -4.00 12.03 -10.91
CA ARG A 20 -5.43 11.84 -11.17
C ARG A 20 -6.24 11.43 -9.95
N LEU A 21 -5.60 10.77 -8.98
CA LEU A 21 -6.30 10.11 -7.89
C LEU A 21 -5.66 10.43 -6.54
N TRP A 22 -4.33 10.38 -6.41
CA TRP A 22 -3.69 10.54 -5.10
C TRP A 22 -3.64 12.01 -4.65
N ASN A 23 -3.34 12.93 -5.57
CA ASN A 23 -3.19 14.37 -5.29
C ASN A 23 -4.51 15.13 -5.06
N GLU A 24 -5.66 14.48 -5.22
CA GLU A 24 -6.97 15.10 -4.98
C GLU A 24 -7.25 15.23 -3.48
N HIS A 25 -7.82 16.35 -3.01
CA HIS A 25 -8.03 16.58 -1.56
C HIS A 25 -9.43 16.18 -1.05
N ASP A 26 -10.28 15.61 -1.91
CA ASP A 26 -11.65 15.26 -1.53
C ASP A 26 -11.69 14.05 -0.57
N VAL A 27 -12.29 14.29 0.60
CA VAL A 27 -12.46 13.31 1.69
C VAL A 27 -13.44 12.20 1.30
N VAL A 28 -14.48 12.49 0.50
CA VAL A 28 -15.46 11.49 0.03
C VAL A 28 -14.77 10.48 -0.90
N LEU A 29 -13.74 10.92 -1.63
CA LEU A 29 -12.95 10.06 -2.50
C LEU A 29 -11.99 9.13 -1.74
N LEU A 30 -11.72 9.34 -0.44
CA LEU A 30 -10.76 8.50 0.30
C LEU A 30 -11.11 7.02 0.26
N ARG A 31 -12.39 6.66 0.41
CA ARG A 31 -12.83 5.26 0.32
C ARG A 31 -12.57 4.67 -1.07
N VAL A 32 -12.82 5.44 -2.13
CA VAL A 32 -12.57 5.03 -3.52
C VAL A 32 -11.06 4.87 -3.75
N LYS A 33 -10.24 5.80 -3.29
CA LYS A 33 -8.78 5.73 -3.38
C LYS A 33 -8.22 4.48 -2.70
N ILE A 34 -8.72 4.16 -1.50
CA ILE A 34 -8.31 2.95 -0.79
C ILE A 34 -8.74 1.69 -1.54
N ASN A 35 -9.95 1.67 -2.11
CA ASN A 35 -10.39 0.53 -2.93
C ASN A 35 -9.50 0.34 -4.16
N VAL A 36 -9.15 1.43 -4.87
CA VAL A 36 -8.22 1.37 -6.01
C VAL A 36 -6.83 0.89 -5.55
N TYR A 37 -6.35 1.37 -4.41
CA TYR A 37 -5.09 0.90 -3.83
C TYR A 37 -5.13 -0.60 -3.54
N LYS A 38 -6.20 -1.12 -2.94
CA LYS A 38 -6.38 -2.56 -2.68
C LYS A 38 -6.45 -3.38 -3.97
N SER A 39 -7.24 -2.93 -4.95
CA SER A 39 -7.53 -3.72 -6.16
C SER A 39 -6.45 -3.66 -7.23
N VAL A 40 -5.74 -2.54 -7.38
CA VAL A 40 -4.75 -2.37 -8.45
C VAL A 40 -3.35 -2.49 -7.88
N VAL A 41 -3.08 -1.75 -6.81
CA VAL A 41 -1.72 -1.53 -6.33
C VAL A 41 -1.26 -2.70 -5.45
N LEU A 42 -2.06 -3.12 -4.47
CA LEU A 42 -1.72 -4.30 -3.65
C LEU A 42 -1.74 -5.61 -4.44
N ILE A 43 -2.65 -5.79 -5.39
CA ILE A 43 -2.64 -6.98 -6.27
C ILE A 43 -1.37 -7.01 -7.12
N THR A 44 -0.95 -5.88 -7.71
CA THR A 44 0.29 -5.83 -8.52
C THR A 44 1.52 -6.24 -7.70
N LEU A 45 1.54 -5.84 -6.43
CA LEU A 45 2.62 -6.18 -5.50
C LEU A 45 2.59 -7.66 -5.12
N PHE A 46 1.42 -8.19 -4.74
CA PHE A 46 1.33 -9.53 -4.17
C PHE A 46 0.90 -10.64 -5.14
N TYR A 47 0.77 -10.33 -6.42
CA TYR A 47 0.52 -11.35 -7.42
C TYR A 47 1.68 -12.36 -7.46
N GLY A 48 1.39 -13.61 -7.11
CA GLY A 48 2.39 -14.68 -6.98
C GLY A 48 3.13 -14.71 -5.63
N ALA A 49 2.74 -13.86 -4.67
CA ALA A 49 3.38 -13.82 -3.35
C ALA A 49 3.13 -15.07 -2.49
N GLU A 50 2.18 -15.92 -2.88
CA GLU A 50 1.94 -17.26 -2.30
C GLU A 50 3.23 -18.09 -2.27
N SER A 51 4.06 -17.98 -3.32
CA SER A 51 5.32 -18.73 -3.44
C SER A 51 6.56 -17.96 -3.00
N TRP A 52 6.43 -16.74 -2.47
CA TRP A 52 7.58 -15.94 -2.09
C TRP A 52 8.20 -16.39 -0.78
N THR A 53 9.52 -16.58 -0.78
CA THR A 53 10.29 -16.67 0.45
C THR A 53 10.52 -15.26 1.01
N LEU A 54 9.62 -14.83 1.92
CA LEU A 54 9.68 -13.53 2.57
C LEU A 54 10.61 -13.57 3.80
N TYR A 55 11.66 -12.74 3.76
CA TYR A 55 12.50 -12.48 4.92
C TYR A 55 12.01 -11.24 5.65
N ARG A 56 12.36 -11.09 6.93
CA ARG A 56 12.04 -9.89 7.74
C ARG A 56 12.40 -8.58 7.03
N LYS A 57 13.53 -8.52 6.33
CA LYS A 57 13.95 -7.36 5.54
C LYS A 57 12.92 -6.96 4.48
N HIS A 58 12.34 -7.93 3.78
CA HIS A 58 11.33 -7.67 2.74
C HIS A 58 10.03 -7.19 3.37
N ILE A 59 9.60 -7.81 4.49
CA ILE A 59 8.38 -7.41 5.19
C ILE A 59 8.49 -5.96 5.68
N ASN A 60 9.64 -5.57 6.24
CA ASN A 60 9.90 -4.21 6.69
C ASN A 60 9.87 -3.21 5.52
N GLU A 61 10.56 -3.51 4.41
CA GLU A 61 10.57 -2.66 3.22
C GLU A 61 9.17 -2.47 2.63
N LEU A 62 8.39 -3.55 2.54
CA LEU A 62 7.00 -3.51 2.08
C LEU A 62 6.11 -2.74 3.06
N GLY A 63 6.36 -2.83 4.36
CA GLY A 63 5.68 -2.05 5.40
C GLY A 63 5.92 -0.56 5.24
N ASP A 64 7.18 -0.15 5.05
CA ASP A 64 7.54 1.25 4.84
C ASP A 64 6.91 1.80 3.55
N LEU A 65 6.93 1.02 2.47
CA LEU A 65 6.27 1.38 1.22
C LEU A 65 4.76 1.52 1.40
N HIS A 66 4.12 0.60 2.11
CA HIS A 66 2.70 0.64 2.41
C HIS A 66 2.32 1.90 3.18
N ILE A 67 3.07 2.23 4.23
CA ILE A 67 2.86 3.45 5.03
C ILE A 67 3.01 4.71 4.18
N ARG A 68 4.08 4.83 3.38
CA ARG A 68 4.29 5.97 2.47
C ARG A 68 3.13 6.14 1.48
N CYS A 69 2.60 5.03 0.95
CA CYS A 69 1.45 5.08 0.03
C CYS A 69 0.19 5.56 0.75
N LEU A 70 -0.10 5.03 1.94
CA LEU A 70 -1.27 5.42 2.73
C LEU A 70 -1.24 6.89 3.14
N HIS A 71 -0.07 7.41 3.52
CA HIS A 71 0.09 8.85 3.78
C HIS A 71 -0.26 9.70 2.56
N THR A 72 0.19 9.27 1.38
CA THR A 72 -0.10 9.94 0.11
C THR A 72 -1.59 9.88 -0.22
N ILE A 73 -2.21 8.70 -0.11
CA ILE A 73 -3.63 8.48 -0.41
C ILE A 73 -4.54 9.27 0.53
N ALA A 74 -4.22 9.26 1.83
CA ALA A 74 -4.94 10.00 2.85
C ALA A 74 -4.64 11.51 2.80
N THR A 75 -3.76 11.94 1.89
CA THR A 75 -3.41 13.33 1.62
C THR A 75 -3.01 14.07 2.91
N ILE A 76 -2.29 13.35 3.77
CA ILE A 76 -1.81 13.87 5.05
C ILE A 76 -0.70 14.86 4.76
N LYS A 77 -0.85 16.10 5.23
CA LYS A 77 0.15 17.16 5.05
C LYS A 77 1.52 16.67 5.58
N PRO A 78 2.61 16.86 4.81
CA PRO A 78 3.95 16.61 5.32
C PRO A 78 4.16 17.40 6.63
N GLY A 79 4.41 16.70 7.74
CA GLY A 79 4.56 17.30 9.08
C GLY A 79 3.44 16.97 10.07
N HIS A 80 2.29 16.46 9.60
CA HIS A 80 1.26 15.94 10.51
C HIS A 80 1.62 14.51 10.92
N ARG A 81 1.97 14.33 12.20
CA ARG A 81 2.29 13.02 12.78
C ARG A 81 0.99 12.30 13.12
N ILE A 82 0.66 11.27 12.35
CA ILE A 82 -0.40 10.32 12.66
C ILE A 82 0.27 8.99 13.01
N HIS A 83 -0.21 8.33 14.07
CA HIS A 83 0.28 7.01 14.43
C HIS A 83 -0.11 5.98 13.35
N TYR A 84 0.75 4.99 13.11
CA TYR A 84 0.48 3.94 12.11
C TYR A 84 -0.87 3.23 12.33
N SER A 85 -1.22 2.94 13.59
CA SER A 85 -2.51 2.33 13.96
C SER A 85 -3.71 3.21 13.59
N GLU A 86 -3.60 4.51 13.78
CA GLU A 86 -4.63 5.49 13.45
C GLU A 86 -4.75 5.66 11.93
N LEU A 87 -3.63 5.65 11.20
CA LEU A 87 -3.62 5.67 9.74
C LEU A 87 -4.36 4.47 9.13
N LEU A 88 -4.09 3.27 9.65
CA LEU A 88 -4.78 2.05 9.22
C LEU A 88 -6.29 2.12 9.51
N THR A 89 -6.66 2.63 10.69
CA THR A 89 -8.06 2.81 11.10
C THR A 89 -8.77 3.79 10.17
N LYS A 90 -8.17 4.96 9.91
CA LYS A 90 -8.69 5.99 9.00
C LYS A 90 -8.87 5.44 7.57
N CYS A 91 -7.94 4.63 7.12
CA CYS A 91 -7.97 4.02 5.79
C CYS A 91 -8.83 2.74 5.73
N ASN A 92 -9.33 2.23 6.85
CA ASN A 92 -10.01 0.93 6.95
C ASN A 92 -9.26 -0.19 6.19
N ILE A 93 -7.96 -0.33 6.47
CA ILE A 93 -7.07 -1.30 5.83
C ILE A 93 -6.22 -2.02 6.88
N SER A 94 -5.92 -3.28 6.63
CA SER A 94 -5.02 -4.06 7.50
C SER A 94 -3.57 -3.73 7.20
N GLY A 95 -2.69 -3.96 8.17
CA GLY A 95 -1.25 -3.84 7.96
C GLY A 95 -0.73 -4.87 6.94
N ILE A 96 0.45 -4.57 6.38
CA ILE A 96 1.05 -5.36 5.30
C ILE A 96 1.26 -6.83 5.68
N GLU A 97 1.66 -7.09 6.93
CA GLU A 97 1.92 -8.43 7.45
C GLU A 97 0.64 -9.27 7.52
N THR A 98 -0.47 -8.68 7.98
CA THR A 98 -1.77 -9.35 8.00
C THR A 98 -2.26 -9.66 6.58
N ILE A 99 -2.00 -8.77 5.62
CA ILE A 99 -2.34 -8.98 4.21
C ILE A 99 -1.51 -10.15 3.66
N LEU A 100 -0.20 -10.16 3.94
CA LEU A 100 0.73 -11.21 3.53
C LEU A 100 0.34 -12.58 4.09
N MET A 101 0.05 -12.66 5.39
CA MET A 101 -0.42 -13.90 6.02
C MET A 101 -1.68 -14.44 5.33
N LYS A 102 -2.64 -13.57 4.99
CA LYS A 102 -3.86 -13.99 4.28
C LYS A 102 -3.60 -14.51 2.87
N ILE A 103 -2.58 -13.99 2.19
CA ILE A 103 -2.23 -14.39 0.82
C ILE A 103 -1.47 -15.72 0.85
N GLN A 104 -0.54 -15.91 1.78
CA GLN A 104 0.22 -17.16 1.90
C GLN A 104 -0.57 -18.35 2.45
N LEU A 105 -1.73 -18.09 3.05
CA LEU A 105 -2.65 -19.13 3.54
C LEU A 105 -3.71 -19.54 2.50
N ARG A 106 -3.73 -18.92 1.32
CA ARG A 106 -4.59 -19.29 0.18
C ARG A 106 -3.87 -20.26 -0.73
#